data_AF-A0A520I2M7-F1
#
_entry.id   AF-A0A520I2M7-F1
#
_cell.length_a   1.000
_cell.length_b   1.000
_cell.length_c   1.000
_cell.angle_alpha   90.00
_cell.angle_beta   90.00
_cell.angle_gamma   90.00
#
_symmetry.space_group_name_H-M   'P 1'
#
loop_
_entity.id
_entity.type
_entity.pdbx_description
1 polymer ?
#
loop_
_entity_poly.entity_id
_entity_poly.type
_entity_poly.pdbx_seq_one_letter_code
_entity_poly.pdbx_strand_id
1 'polypeptide(L)'
;MLDDQLTPAAAPKLVRSLGVLGVLLLTLSVATPASSVFVIIPTMLQVAGTGAVWAMILAGLVCVATAFIYAELSSAYPVAGGEYVMVACTLGPMSGFAMLGVNVFNNLLFPPILGLGIADVLATLVPGLPAIPVALAIIAASTLIAVLQIRINAWVTGLFLVVELVAILVIVWLGLAETVRPFGAFLLDPVMPHAGALVPASLSAIGVATSIAIFALNGYGAAVYFGEEMH
;
A
#
# COMPACT_ATOMS: atom_id res chain seq x y z
N MET A 1 -51.14 2.98 -4.32
CA MET A 1 -50.56 2.13 -5.39
C MET A 1 -49.28 2.72 -6.00
N LEU A 2 -48.82 3.91 -5.60
CA LEU A 2 -47.58 4.53 -6.11
C LEU A 2 -46.38 4.44 -5.13
N ASP A 3 -46.59 3.98 -3.89
CA ASP A 3 -45.54 3.99 -2.87
C ASP A 3 -44.58 2.78 -2.96
N ASP A 4 -45.01 1.66 -3.56
CA ASP A 4 -44.18 0.46 -3.75
C ASP A 4 -43.18 0.55 -4.91
N GLN A 5 -43.24 1.61 -5.75
CA GLN A 5 -42.30 1.81 -6.85
C GLN A 5 -41.13 2.75 -6.50
N LEU A 6 -41.16 3.36 -5.32
CA LEU A 6 -40.12 4.26 -4.82
C LEU A 6 -39.19 3.59 -3.79
N THR A 7 -39.48 2.36 -3.39
CA THR A 7 -38.54 1.53 -2.64
C THR A 7 -37.46 1.05 -3.61
N PRO A 8 -36.19 1.44 -3.44
CA PRO A 8 -35.12 0.90 -4.25
C PRO A 8 -35.17 -0.62 -4.14
N ALA A 9 -35.20 -1.32 -5.27
CA ALA A 9 -35.03 -2.77 -5.27
C ALA A 9 -33.78 -3.08 -4.45
N ALA A 10 -33.91 -3.89 -3.40
CA ALA A 10 -32.79 -4.25 -2.54
C ALA A 10 -31.63 -4.70 -3.44
N ALA A 11 -30.49 -4.02 -3.32
CA ALA A 11 -29.33 -4.32 -4.14
C ALA A 11 -29.07 -5.84 -4.08
N PRO A 12 -28.83 -6.50 -5.23
CA PRO A 12 -28.59 -7.93 -5.25
C PRO A 12 -27.45 -8.25 -4.29
N LYS A 13 -27.72 -9.12 -3.30
CA LYS A 13 -26.71 -9.52 -2.32
C LYS A 13 -25.54 -10.19 -3.05
N LEU A 14 -24.34 -9.66 -2.84
CA LEU A 14 -23.12 -10.25 -3.37
C LEU A 14 -22.98 -11.70 -2.87
N VAL A 15 -22.49 -12.58 -3.73
CA VAL A 15 -22.25 -13.99 -3.36
C VAL A 15 -21.03 -14.03 -2.44
N ARG A 16 -21.25 -14.40 -1.18
CA ARG A 16 -20.18 -14.59 -0.20
C ARG A 16 -19.32 -15.78 -0.61
N SER A 17 -18.22 -15.50 -1.31
CA SER A 17 -17.35 -16.49 -1.92
C SER A 17 -15.90 -16.35 -1.47
N LEU A 18 -15.59 -15.29 -0.72
CA LEU A 18 -14.24 -14.97 -0.30
C LEU A 18 -13.95 -15.51 1.10
N GLY A 19 -13.08 -16.51 1.19
CA GLY A 19 -12.56 -16.99 2.48
C GLY A 19 -11.40 -16.12 2.97
N VAL A 20 -10.96 -16.34 4.22
CA VAL A 20 -9.87 -15.57 4.87
C VAL A 20 -8.60 -15.50 4.01
N LEU A 21 -8.21 -16.61 3.39
CA LEU A 21 -7.03 -16.64 2.52
C LEU A 21 -7.21 -15.78 1.26
N GLY A 22 -8.42 -15.76 0.68
CA GLY A 22 -8.74 -14.92 -0.47
C GLY A 22 -8.64 -13.44 -0.13
N VAL A 23 -9.21 -13.03 1.01
CA VAL A 23 -9.12 -11.65 1.52
C VAL A 23 -7.68 -11.26 1.79
N LEU A 24 -6.89 -12.15 2.40
CA LEU A 24 -5.49 -11.90 2.71
C LEU A 24 -4.67 -11.73 1.42
N LEU A 25 -4.85 -12.58 0.42
CA LEU A 25 -4.16 -12.45 -0.87
C LEU A 25 -4.57 -11.18 -1.62
N LEU A 26 -5.86 -10.82 -1.61
CA LEU A 26 -6.32 -9.57 -2.22
C LEU A 26 -5.76 -8.34 -1.49
N THR A 27 -5.74 -8.37 -0.15
CA THR A 27 -5.21 -7.28 0.68
C THR A 27 -3.70 -7.13 0.49
N LEU A 28 -2.96 -8.25 0.46
CA LEU A 28 -1.53 -8.25 0.12
C LEU A 28 -1.31 -7.72 -1.28
N SER A 29 -2.15 -8.10 -2.24
CA SER A 29 -2.03 -7.57 -3.59
C SER A 29 -2.31 -6.08 -3.69
N VAL A 30 -3.22 -5.53 -2.86
CA VAL A 30 -3.44 -4.08 -2.80
C VAL A 30 -2.26 -3.38 -2.14
N ALA A 31 -1.72 -3.95 -1.06
CA ALA A 31 -0.50 -3.44 -0.43
C ALA A 31 0.73 -3.44 -1.37
N THR A 32 0.73 -4.32 -2.38
CA THR A 32 1.75 -4.41 -3.44
C THR A 32 3.19 -4.40 -2.91
N PRO A 33 3.63 -5.46 -2.20
CA PRO A 33 4.90 -5.49 -1.48
C PRO A 33 6.11 -5.15 -2.35
N ALA A 34 6.10 -5.52 -3.64
CA ALA A 34 7.19 -5.18 -4.53
C ALA A 34 7.27 -3.67 -4.78
N SER A 35 6.13 -2.98 -4.94
CA SER A 35 6.15 -1.52 -5.13
C SER A 35 6.79 -0.84 -3.92
N SER A 36 6.47 -1.29 -2.71
CA SER A 36 7.07 -0.76 -1.49
C SER A 36 8.59 -0.94 -1.50
N VAL A 37 9.08 -2.12 -1.87
CA VAL A 37 10.51 -2.45 -1.87
C VAL A 37 11.28 -1.76 -3.01
N PHE A 38 10.72 -1.67 -4.21
CA PHE A 38 11.42 -1.15 -5.38
C PHE A 38 11.25 0.35 -5.61
N VAL A 39 10.13 0.94 -5.15
CA VAL A 39 9.83 2.35 -5.35
C VAL A 39 10.09 3.15 -4.08
N ILE A 40 9.55 2.70 -2.95
CA ILE A 40 9.48 3.52 -1.73
C ILE A 40 10.74 3.35 -0.88
N ILE A 41 11.18 2.12 -0.61
CA ILE A 41 12.37 1.85 0.23
C ILE A 41 13.64 2.55 -0.28
N PRO A 42 13.95 2.63 -1.59
CA PRO A 42 15.15 3.34 -2.05
C PRO A 42 15.16 4.82 -1.63
N THR A 43 14.03 5.51 -1.74
CA THR A 43 13.91 6.91 -1.29
C THR A 43 14.13 7.03 0.22
N MET A 44 13.60 6.08 0.99
CA MET A 44 13.81 6.01 2.44
C MET A 44 15.28 5.78 2.81
N LEU A 45 15.98 4.91 2.07
CA LEU A 45 17.41 4.65 2.25
C LEU A 45 18.26 5.89 1.93
N GLN A 46 17.85 6.72 0.97
CA GLN A 46 18.55 7.99 0.70
C GLN A 46 18.38 9.00 1.85
N VAL A 47 17.29 8.92 2.61
CA VAL A 47 17.03 9.83 3.74
C VAL A 47 17.72 9.36 5.02
N ALA A 48 17.54 8.10 5.41
CA ALA A 48 17.97 7.59 6.71
C ALA A 48 19.09 6.54 6.63
N GLY A 49 19.50 6.13 5.42
CA GLY A 49 20.44 5.03 5.23
C GLY A 49 20.00 3.78 5.98
N THR A 50 20.89 3.24 6.79
CA THR A 50 20.60 2.06 7.64
C THR A 50 19.63 2.35 8.79
N GLY A 51 19.42 3.62 9.14
CA GLY A 51 18.35 4.05 10.05
C GLY A 51 16.94 3.75 9.53
N ALA A 52 16.81 3.41 8.24
CA ALA A 52 15.57 2.90 7.65
C ALA A 52 15.02 1.65 8.37
N VAL A 53 15.86 0.83 8.99
CA VAL A 53 15.40 -0.34 9.77
C VAL A 53 14.53 0.11 10.94
N TRP A 54 14.99 1.11 11.70
CA TRP A 54 14.21 1.70 12.79
C TRP A 54 12.94 2.38 12.29
N ALA A 55 13.03 3.09 11.15
CA ALA A 55 11.85 3.69 10.52
C ALA A 55 10.77 2.65 10.17
N MET A 56 11.17 1.50 9.60
CA MET A 56 10.25 0.40 9.28
C MET A 56 9.64 -0.25 10.53
N ILE A 57 10.41 -0.42 11.61
CA ILE A 57 9.90 -0.96 12.89
C ILE A 57 8.86 -0.02 13.49
N LEU A 58 9.16 1.29 13.54
CA LEU A 58 8.25 2.30 14.07
C LEU A 58 6.98 2.42 13.23
N ALA A 59 7.12 2.46 11.90
CA ALA A 59 5.98 2.47 11.00
C ALA A 59 5.13 1.20 11.13
N GLY A 60 5.76 0.03 11.22
CA GLY A 60 5.09 -1.25 11.43
C GLY A 60 4.26 -1.27 12.72
N LEU A 61 4.80 -0.74 13.82
CA LEU A 61 4.06 -0.62 15.08
C LEU A 61 2.80 0.24 14.91
N VAL A 62 2.92 1.39 14.24
CA VAL A 62 1.79 2.30 13.95
C VAL A 62 0.76 1.62 13.05
N CYS A 63 1.20 0.96 11.98
CA CYS A 63 0.32 0.27 11.03
C CYS A 63 -0.41 -0.90 11.68
N VAL A 64 0.26 -1.69 12.54
CA VAL A 64 -0.39 -2.79 13.27
C VAL A 64 -1.42 -2.27 14.26
N ALA A 65 -1.10 -1.22 15.02
CA ALA A 65 -2.08 -0.60 15.92
C ALA A 65 -3.30 -0.07 15.15
N THR A 66 -3.09 0.51 13.98
CA THR A 66 -4.16 1.00 13.10
C THR A 66 -4.96 -0.16 12.52
N ALA A 67 -4.32 -1.25 12.11
CA ALA A 67 -4.99 -2.45 11.62
C ALA A 67 -5.91 -3.08 12.68
N PHE A 68 -5.53 -3.07 13.96
CA PHE A 68 -6.43 -3.50 15.04
C PHE A 68 -7.67 -2.60 15.18
N ILE A 69 -7.51 -1.28 15.06
CA ILE A 69 -8.66 -0.36 15.06
C ILE A 69 -9.59 -0.68 13.88
N TYR A 70 -9.03 -0.96 12.70
CA TYR A 70 -9.81 -1.35 11.53
C TYR A 70 -10.53 -2.68 11.73
N ALA A 71 -9.89 -3.66 12.39
CA ALA A 71 -10.49 -4.96 12.68
C ALA A 71 -11.69 -4.84 13.65
N GLU A 72 -11.56 -4.07 14.72
CA GLU A 72 -12.65 -3.81 15.66
C GLU A 72 -13.82 -3.09 14.97
N LEU A 73 -13.51 -2.07 14.17
CA LEU A 73 -14.53 -1.22 13.58
C LEU A 73 -15.24 -1.88 12.39
N SER A 74 -14.53 -2.70 11.61
CA SER A 74 -15.14 -3.53 10.56
C SER A 74 -15.99 -4.67 11.12
N SER A 75 -15.65 -5.19 12.29
CA SER A 75 -16.48 -6.18 13.00
C SER A 75 -17.76 -5.55 13.57
N ALA A 76 -17.69 -4.30 14.04
CA ALA A 76 -18.85 -3.55 14.53
C ALA A 76 -19.78 -3.08 13.38
N TYR A 77 -19.22 -2.70 12.23
CA TYR A 77 -19.94 -2.18 11.08
C TYR A 77 -19.59 -2.96 9.80
N PRO A 78 -20.13 -4.19 9.61
CA PRO A 78 -19.77 -5.08 8.50
C PRO A 78 -20.49 -4.69 7.20
N VAL A 79 -20.21 -3.49 6.70
CA VAL A 79 -20.74 -2.94 5.44
C VAL A 79 -19.58 -2.48 4.55
N ALA A 80 -19.73 -2.57 3.23
CA ALA A 80 -18.68 -2.23 2.26
C ALA A 80 -18.54 -0.70 2.05
N GLY A 81 -18.35 0.05 3.14
CA GLY A 81 -18.21 1.51 3.11
C GLY A 81 -16.85 2.04 3.57
N GLY A 82 -15.93 1.16 3.95
CA GLY A 82 -14.57 1.51 4.34
C GLY A 82 -14.49 2.58 5.43
N GLU A 83 -13.48 3.44 5.32
CA GLU A 83 -13.22 4.54 6.24
C GLU A 83 -14.37 5.54 6.37
N TYR A 84 -15.17 5.71 5.32
CA TYR A 84 -16.33 6.60 5.34
C TYR A 84 -17.36 6.16 6.39
N VAL A 85 -17.76 4.89 6.37
CA VAL A 85 -18.74 4.37 7.35
C VAL A 85 -18.15 4.37 8.75
N MET A 86 -16.89 3.94 8.86
CA MET A 86 -16.14 3.95 10.12
C MET A 86 -16.20 5.31 10.83
N VAL A 87 -15.93 6.40 10.10
CA VAL A 87 -15.96 7.76 10.65
C VAL A 87 -17.38 8.29 10.80
N ALA A 88 -18.27 8.01 9.85
CA ALA A 88 -19.66 8.49 9.91
C ALA A 88 -20.41 7.93 11.12
N CYS A 89 -20.22 6.65 11.44
CA CYS A 89 -20.87 5.99 12.56
C CYS A 89 -20.28 6.39 13.92
N THR A 90 -19.01 6.79 13.99
CA THR A 90 -18.32 7.13 15.24
C THR A 90 -18.36 8.62 15.57
N LEU A 91 -18.19 9.49 14.58
CA LEU A 91 -18.05 10.95 14.73
C LEU A 91 -19.19 11.74 14.08
N GLY A 92 -20.17 11.06 13.49
CA GLY A 92 -21.33 11.66 12.85
C GLY A 92 -21.15 11.93 11.34
N PRO A 93 -22.25 12.28 10.65
CA PRO A 93 -22.31 12.30 9.19
C PRO A 93 -21.39 13.33 8.52
N MET A 94 -21.17 14.49 9.15
CA MET A 94 -20.28 15.54 8.60
C MET A 94 -18.82 15.10 8.59
N SER A 95 -18.37 14.43 9.66
CA SER A 95 -17.02 13.87 9.75
C SER A 95 -16.82 12.74 8.72
N GLY A 96 -17.85 11.91 8.53
CA GLY A 96 -17.87 10.91 7.45
C GLY A 96 -17.73 11.56 6.08
N PHE A 97 -18.50 12.61 5.79
CA PHE A 97 -18.37 13.33 4.51
C PHE A 97 -16.98 13.95 4.31
N ALA A 98 -16.37 14.52 5.35
CA ALA A 98 -15.00 15.01 5.27
C ALA A 98 -14.01 13.87 4.94
N MET A 99 -14.19 12.69 5.56
CA MET A 99 -13.37 11.50 5.28
C MET A 99 -13.52 10.99 3.85
N LEU A 100 -14.72 11.10 3.27
CA LEU A 100 -14.94 10.81 1.85
C LEU A 100 -14.09 11.75 0.96
N GLY A 101 -14.06 13.04 1.30
CA GLY A 101 -13.20 14.01 0.61
C GLY A 101 -11.72 13.64 0.69
N VAL A 102 -11.23 13.30 1.88
CA VAL A 102 -9.84 12.83 2.09
C VAL A 102 -9.55 11.61 1.23
N ASN A 103 -10.45 10.63 1.20
CA ASN A 103 -10.32 9.42 0.38
C ASN A 103 -10.25 9.71 -1.13
N VAL A 104 -11.05 10.66 -1.63
CA VAL A 104 -11.01 11.06 -3.04
C VAL A 104 -9.63 11.64 -3.41
N PHE A 105 -9.09 12.54 -2.58
CA PHE A 105 -7.76 13.10 -2.81
C PHE A 105 -6.66 12.04 -2.69
N ASN A 106 -6.77 11.15 -1.72
CA ASN A 106 -5.84 10.05 -1.54
C ASN A 106 -5.81 9.16 -2.80
N ASN A 107 -6.97 8.66 -3.23
CA ASN A 107 -7.08 7.81 -4.41
C ASN A 107 -6.64 8.50 -5.72
N LEU A 108 -6.74 9.83 -5.80
CA LEU A 108 -6.27 10.61 -6.95
C LEU A 108 -4.73 10.69 -7.01
N LEU A 109 -4.06 10.73 -5.86
CA LEU A 109 -2.60 10.93 -5.77
C LEU A 109 -1.81 9.62 -5.89
N PHE A 110 -2.39 8.47 -5.53
CA PHE A 110 -1.70 7.18 -5.56
C PHE A 110 -1.19 6.77 -6.96
N PRO A 111 -2.02 6.75 -8.02
CA PRO A 111 -1.59 6.26 -9.32
C PRO A 111 -0.43 7.07 -9.93
N PRO A 112 -0.41 8.42 -9.87
CA PRO A 112 0.75 9.21 -10.29
C PRO A 112 2.03 8.90 -9.53
N ILE A 113 1.96 8.74 -8.21
CA ILE A 113 3.13 8.43 -7.36
C ILE A 113 3.73 7.07 -7.76
N LEU A 114 2.88 6.05 -7.91
CA LEU A 114 3.34 4.71 -8.33
C LEU A 114 3.86 4.72 -9.76
N GLY A 115 3.20 5.43 -10.68
CA GLY A 115 3.64 5.54 -12.08
C GLY A 115 5.03 6.19 -12.20
N LEU A 116 5.28 7.27 -11.47
CA LEU A 116 6.61 7.91 -11.41
C LEU A 116 7.64 6.99 -10.77
N GLY A 117 7.26 6.29 -9.70
CA GLY A 117 8.13 5.31 -9.06
C GLY A 117 8.59 4.19 -9.99
N ILE A 118 7.67 3.62 -10.79
CA ILE A 118 8.02 2.61 -11.79
C ILE A 118 8.89 3.22 -12.89
N ALA A 119 8.63 4.47 -13.31
CA ALA A 119 9.47 5.15 -14.30
C ALA A 119 10.90 5.34 -13.80
N ASP A 120 11.10 5.69 -12.53
CA ASP A 120 12.42 5.80 -11.90
C ASP A 120 13.14 4.44 -11.84
N VAL A 121 12.42 3.37 -11.50
CA VAL A 121 12.98 2.00 -11.54
C VAL A 121 13.36 1.62 -12.97
N LEU A 122 12.51 1.90 -13.97
CA LEU A 122 12.79 1.56 -15.36
C LEU A 122 13.99 2.34 -15.93
N ALA A 123 14.22 3.57 -15.49
CA ALA A 123 15.36 4.38 -15.88
C ALA A 123 16.71 3.75 -15.46
N THR A 124 16.73 2.85 -14.46
CA THR A 124 17.92 2.09 -14.09
C THR A 124 18.30 1.03 -15.13
N LEU A 125 17.33 0.53 -15.90
CA LEU A 125 17.52 -0.45 -16.97
C LEU A 125 17.77 0.21 -18.33
N VAL A 126 17.05 1.30 -18.62
CA VAL A 126 17.15 2.04 -19.88
C VAL A 126 17.39 3.52 -19.57
N PRO A 127 18.65 3.97 -19.51
CA PRO A 127 18.99 5.36 -19.25
C PRO A 127 18.46 6.29 -20.33
N GLY A 128 17.97 7.48 -19.93
CA GLY A 128 17.49 8.52 -20.86
C GLY A 128 15.99 8.51 -21.13
N LEU A 129 15.22 7.61 -20.50
CA LEU A 129 13.76 7.64 -20.57
C LEU A 129 13.19 8.86 -19.82
N PRO A 130 12.25 9.62 -20.43
CA PRO A 130 11.60 10.72 -19.74
C PRO A 130 10.56 10.18 -18.74
N ALA A 131 10.70 10.52 -17.46
CA ALA A 131 9.88 9.95 -16.38
C ALA A 131 8.37 10.21 -16.56
N ILE A 132 7.98 11.45 -16.91
CA ILE A 132 6.56 11.84 -17.01
C ILE A 132 5.82 11.06 -18.11
N PRO A 133 6.30 11.01 -19.38
CA PRO A 133 5.65 10.21 -20.42
C PRO A 133 5.56 8.71 -20.09
N VAL A 134 6.60 8.16 -19.45
CA VAL A 134 6.60 6.74 -19.04
C VAL A 134 5.55 6.48 -17.97
N ALA A 135 5.49 7.32 -16.93
CA ALA A 135 4.48 7.23 -15.88
C ALA A 135 3.05 7.32 -16.45
N LEU A 136 2.81 8.26 -17.37
CA LEU A 136 1.52 8.40 -18.04
C LEU A 136 1.17 7.16 -18.88
N ALA A 137 2.15 6.59 -19.60
CA ALA A 137 1.94 5.38 -20.39
C ALA A 137 1.60 4.17 -19.49
N ILE A 138 2.29 4.02 -18.35
CA ILE A 138 2.01 2.97 -17.36
C ILE A 138 0.60 3.12 -16.81
N ILE A 139 0.21 4.33 -16.39
CA ILE A 139 -1.13 4.60 -15.85
C ILE A 139 -2.19 4.30 -16.91
N ALA A 140 -2.01 4.77 -18.15
CA ALA A 140 -2.96 4.52 -19.24
C ALA A 140 -3.09 3.02 -19.55
N ALA A 141 -1.98 2.27 -19.57
CA ALA A 141 -2.00 0.83 -19.77
C ALA A 141 -2.70 0.10 -18.62
N SER A 142 -2.40 0.46 -17.37
CA SER A 142 -3.06 -0.09 -16.19
C SER A 142 -4.56 0.22 -16.17
N THR A 143 -4.97 1.44 -16.54
CA THR A 143 -6.38 1.81 -16.69
C THR A 143 -7.06 0.99 -17.78
N LEU A 144 -6.41 0.77 -18.93
CA LEU A 144 -6.98 -0.05 -20.00
C LEU A 144 -7.19 -1.49 -19.54
N ILE A 145 -6.22 -2.08 -18.82
CA ILE A 145 -6.33 -3.43 -18.25
C ILE A 145 -7.45 -3.47 -17.21
N ALA A 146 -7.58 -2.44 -16.37
CA ALA A 146 -8.61 -2.36 -15.34
C ALA A 146 -10.04 -2.28 -15.92
N VAL A 147 -10.19 -1.78 -17.15
CA VAL A 147 -11.49 -1.73 -17.87
C VAL A 147 -11.85 -3.09 -18.51
N LEU A 148 -10.91 -4.03 -18.60
CA LEU A 148 -11.19 -5.39 -19.10
C LEU A 148 -11.99 -6.22 -18.08
N GLN A 149 -12.44 -7.40 -18.51
CA GLN A 149 -13.27 -8.30 -17.70
C GLN A 149 -12.65 -8.61 -16.33
N ILE A 150 -13.47 -8.50 -15.26
CA ILE A 150 -13.08 -8.68 -13.84
C ILE A 150 -12.31 -9.99 -13.60
N ARG A 151 -12.66 -11.09 -14.29
CA ARG A 151 -11.97 -12.39 -14.16
C ARG A 151 -10.52 -12.35 -14.63
N ILE A 152 -10.23 -11.58 -15.69
CA ILE A 152 -8.88 -11.41 -16.21
C ILE A 152 -8.06 -10.61 -15.20
N ASN A 153 -8.65 -9.53 -14.67
CA ASN A 153 -7.99 -8.69 -13.67
C ASN A 153 -7.57 -9.50 -12.43
N ALA A 154 -8.47 -10.30 -11.85
CA ALA A 154 -8.17 -11.13 -10.68
C ALA A 154 -7.01 -12.13 -10.91
N TRP A 155 -6.96 -12.78 -12.09
CA TRP A 155 -5.87 -13.69 -12.45
C TRP A 155 -4.55 -12.96 -12.66
N VAL A 156 -4.57 -11.81 -13.33
CA VAL A 156 -3.38 -10.98 -13.58
C VAL A 156 -2.81 -10.47 -12.26
N THR A 157 -3.65 -9.94 -11.37
CA THR A 157 -3.30 -9.48 -10.03
C THR A 157 -2.67 -10.60 -9.19
N GLY A 158 -3.28 -11.79 -9.18
CA GLY A 158 -2.72 -12.94 -8.46
C GLY A 158 -1.36 -13.40 -9.01
N LEU A 159 -1.18 -13.40 -10.33
CA LEU A 159 0.10 -13.73 -10.96
C LEU A 159 1.18 -12.70 -10.59
N PHE A 160 0.86 -11.41 -10.64
CA PHE A 160 1.80 -10.36 -10.23
C PHE A 160 2.21 -10.55 -8.77
N LEU A 161 1.28 -10.77 -7.85
CA LEU A 161 1.60 -11.02 -6.45
C LEU A 161 2.58 -12.19 -6.26
N VAL A 162 2.42 -13.29 -7.00
CA VAL A 162 3.37 -14.41 -6.94
C VAL A 162 4.76 -13.99 -7.40
N VAL A 163 4.85 -13.26 -8.52
CA VAL A 163 6.12 -12.74 -9.04
C VAL A 163 6.76 -11.76 -8.05
N GLU A 164 5.96 -10.89 -7.43
CA GLU A 164 6.42 -9.96 -6.39
C GLU A 164 7.02 -10.67 -5.19
N LEU A 165 6.35 -11.69 -4.68
CA LEU A 165 6.84 -12.48 -3.55
C LEU A 165 8.15 -13.20 -3.90
N VAL A 166 8.27 -13.74 -5.11
CA VAL A 166 9.52 -14.35 -5.60
C VAL A 166 10.64 -13.31 -5.67
N ALA A 167 10.38 -12.12 -6.22
CA ALA A 167 11.36 -11.06 -6.31
C ALA A 167 11.87 -10.61 -4.93
N ILE A 168 10.97 -10.49 -3.95
CA ILE A 168 11.33 -10.16 -2.57
C ILE A 168 12.16 -11.28 -1.94
N LEU A 169 11.79 -12.54 -2.14
CA LEU A 169 12.56 -13.69 -1.63
C LEU A 169 13.99 -13.71 -2.20
N VAL A 170 14.15 -13.40 -3.49
CA VAL A 170 15.47 -13.28 -4.13
C VAL A 170 16.28 -12.16 -3.49
N ILE A 171 15.68 -10.98 -3.25
CA ILE A 171 16.36 -9.86 -2.59
C ILE A 171 16.79 -10.22 -1.18
N VAL A 172 15.90 -10.84 -0.39
CA VAL A 172 16.22 -11.28 0.97
C VAL A 172 17.36 -12.30 0.95
N TRP A 173 17.33 -13.26 0.02
CA TRP A 173 18.38 -14.25 -0.13
C TRP A 173 19.72 -13.62 -0.50
N LEU A 174 19.77 -12.73 -1.49
CA LEU A 174 20.98 -12.00 -1.89
C LEU A 174 21.54 -11.16 -0.74
N GLY A 175 20.68 -10.44 -0.02
CA GLY A 175 21.07 -9.61 1.12
C GLY A 175 21.66 -10.42 2.28
N LEU A 176 21.19 -11.65 2.50
CA LEU A 176 21.73 -12.56 3.52
C LEU A 176 23.01 -13.27 3.07
N ALA A 177 23.11 -13.61 1.77
CA ALA A 177 24.27 -14.29 1.21
C ALA A 177 25.53 -13.40 1.20
N GLU A 178 25.39 -12.10 0.93
CA GLU A 178 26.49 -11.14 0.88
C GLU A 178 26.38 -10.07 1.99
N THR A 179 26.54 -10.51 3.24
CA THR A 179 26.45 -9.60 4.39
C THR A 179 27.70 -8.71 4.50
N VAL A 180 27.62 -7.47 4.00
CA VAL A 180 28.71 -6.47 4.10
C VAL A 180 28.84 -5.86 5.51
N ARG A 181 27.73 -5.75 6.24
CA ARG A 181 27.69 -5.30 7.64
C ARG A 181 26.83 -6.24 8.48
N PRO A 182 27.28 -6.64 9.68
CA PRO A 182 26.51 -7.51 10.55
C PRO A 182 25.21 -6.83 10.98
N PHE A 183 24.13 -7.61 11.10
CA PHE A 183 22.78 -7.10 11.39
C PHE A 183 22.72 -6.24 12.67
N GLY A 184 23.47 -6.61 13.70
CA GLY A 184 23.55 -5.86 14.95
C GLY A 184 24.09 -4.42 14.77
N ALA A 185 25.01 -4.21 13.82
CA ALA A 185 25.54 -2.88 13.55
C ALA A 185 24.50 -1.95 12.90
N PHE A 186 23.52 -2.49 12.16
CA PHE A 186 22.41 -1.68 11.62
C PHE A 186 21.48 -1.16 12.72
N LEU A 187 21.32 -1.92 13.80
CA LEU A 187 20.45 -1.55 14.92
C LEU A 187 21.14 -0.60 15.90
N LEU A 188 22.41 -0.86 16.21
CA LEU A 188 23.17 -0.15 17.23
C LEU A 188 23.85 1.12 16.70
N ASP A 189 24.37 1.09 15.48
CA ASP A 189 25.13 2.19 14.87
C ASP A 189 24.54 2.58 13.50
N PRO A 190 23.29 3.07 13.46
CA PRO A 190 22.68 3.46 12.20
C PRO A 190 23.44 4.65 11.60
N VAL A 191 23.78 4.53 10.31
CA VAL A 191 24.38 5.58 9.49
C VAL A 191 23.45 6.01 8.37
N MET A 192 23.53 7.29 8.02
CA MET A 192 22.83 7.92 6.90
C MET A 192 23.83 8.59 5.94
N PRO A 193 23.51 8.71 4.64
CA PRO A 193 24.32 9.46 3.69
C PRO A 193 24.23 10.97 3.98
N HIS A 194 25.38 11.65 4.06
CA HIS A 194 25.45 13.10 4.19
C HIS A 194 26.70 13.64 3.48
N ALA A 195 26.51 14.53 2.50
CA ALA A 195 27.58 15.20 1.76
C ALA A 195 28.69 14.25 1.22
N GLY A 196 28.31 13.07 0.73
CA GLY A 196 29.24 12.07 0.16
C GLY A 196 29.96 11.19 1.20
N ALA A 197 29.66 11.34 2.48
CA ALA A 197 30.13 10.46 3.56
C ALA A 197 28.96 9.75 4.26
N LEU A 198 29.26 8.71 5.03
CA LEU A 198 28.32 8.08 5.95
C LEU A 198 28.52 8.70 7.34
N VAL A 199 27.47 9.32 7.87
CA VAL A 199 27.44 9.90 9.22
C VAL A 199 26.40 9.16 10.08
N PRO A 200 26.47 9.23 11.42
CA PRO A 200 25.41 8.68 12.27
C PRO A 200 24.03 9.20 11.88
N ALA A 201 23.05 8.32 11.78
CA ALA A 201 21.69 8.66 11.41
C ALA A 201 21.06 9.55 12.49
N SER A 202 20.56 10.71 12.10
CA SER A 202 19.88 11.59 13.05
C SER A 202 18.48 11.06 13.36
N LEU A 203 17.99 11.34 14.57
CA LEU A 203 16.62 11.00 14.95
C LEU A 203 15.59 11.67 14.03
N SER A 204 15.89 12.88 13.53
CA SER A 204 15.05 13.58 12.56
C SER A 204 14.97 12.84 11.22
N ALA A 205 16.08 12.31 10.71
CA ALA A 205 16.10 11.55 9.46
C ALA A 205 15.30 10.25 9.60
N ILE A 206 15.44 9.55 10.74
CA ILE A 206 14.63 8.37 11.07
C ILE A 206 13.15 8.73 11.15
N GLY A 207 12.80 9.87 11.77
CA GLY A 207 11.42 10.35 11.84
C GLY A 207 10.81 10.62 10.46
N VAL A 208 11.54 11.30 9.57
CA VAL A 208 11.09 11.53 8.18
C VAL A 208 10.96 10.21 7.43
N ALA A 209 11.94 9.31 7.56
CA ALA A 209 11.89 7.97 6.98
C ALA A 209 10.71 7.15 7.51
N THR A 210 10.30 7.33 8.76
CA THR A 210 9.13 6.65 9.35
C THR A 210 7.85 7.04 8.63
N SER A 211 7.67 8.32 8.28
CA SER A 211 6.51 8.77 7.49
C SER A 211 6.49 8.13 6.10
N ILE A 212 7.65 8.00 5.45
CA ILE A 212 7.79 7.29 4.17
C ILE A 212 7.47 5.80 4.33
N ALA A 213 7.94 5.17 5.41
CA ALA A 213 7.68 3.77 5.72
C ALA A 213 6.20 3.49 6.02
N ILE A 214 5.46 4.42 6.66
CA ILE A 214 4.00 4.28 6.86
C ILE A 214 3.29 4.20 5.51
N PHE A 215 3.73 5.00 4.53
CA PHE A 215 3.21 4.92 3.17
C PHE A 215 3.59 3.58 2.50
N ALA A 216 4.81 3.08 2.71
CA ALA A 216 5.26 1.78 2.20
C ALA A 216 4.47 0.58 2.75
N LEU A 217 3.91 0.70 3.96
CA LEU A 217 3.13 -0.35 4.63
C LEU A 217 1.61 -0.15 4.47
N ASN A 218 1.19 0.85 3.70
CA ASN A 218 -0.23 1.10 3.45
C ASN A 218 -0.85 -0.04 2.60
N GLY A 219 -2.13 -0.33 2.84
CA GLY A 219 -2.87 -1.39 2.13
C GLY A 219 -3.66 -2.34 3.03
N TYR A 220 -3.34 -2.40 4.33
CA TYR A 220 -4.06 -3.23 5.31
C TYR A 220 -5.56 -2.92 5.41
N GLY A 221 -5.97 -1.68 5.14
CA GLY A 221 -7.37 -1.26 5.14
C GLY A 221 -8.21 -1.83 4.00
N ALA A 222 -7.58 -2.39 2.95
CA ALA A 222 -8.28 -2.94 1.78
C ALA A 222 -9.26 -4.06 2.16
N ALA A 223 -8.93 -4.86 3.18
CA ALA A 223 -9.77 -5.95 3.67
C ALA A 223 -11.21 -5.51 4.01
N VAL A 224 -11.37 -4.28 4.51
CA VAL A 224 -12.66 -3.73 4.95
C VAL A 224 -13.65 -3.59 3.80
N TYR A 225 -13.16 -3.32 2.59
CA TYR A 225 -14.01 -3.15 1.41
C TYR A 225 -14.61 -4.47 0.91
N PHE A 226 -14.08 -5.62 1.35
CA PHE A 226 -14.58 -6.95 0.97
C PHE A 226 -15.58 -7.55 1.98
N GLY A 227 -16.00 -6.78 3.01
CA GLY A 227 -16.84 -7.30 4.09
C GLY A 227 -18.18 -7.93 3.64
N GLU A 228 -18.75 -7.47 2.53
CA GLU A 228 -20.00 -8.01 1.99
C GLU A 228 -19.84 -9.35 1.23
N GLU A 229 -18.60 -9.68 0.80
CA GLU A 229 -18.26 -10.87 0.01
C GLU A 229 -17.61 -11.99 0.83
N MET A 230 -17.36 -11.75 2.13
CA MET A 230 -16.74 -12.68 3.05
C MET A 230 -17.76 -13.67 3.65
N HIS A 231 -17.33 -14.94 3.83
CA HIS A 231 -18.08 -15.99 4.55
C HIS A 231 -17.26 -16.60 5.69
#